data_AF-A0A0F8ZQW4-F1
#
_entry.id   AF-A0A0F8ZQW4-F1
#
_cell.length_a   1.000
_cell.length_b   1.000
_cell.length_c   1.000
_cell.angle_alpha   90.00
_cell.angle_beta   90.00
_cell.angle_gamma   90.00
#
_symmetry.space_group_name_H-M   'P 1'
#
loop_
_entity.id
_entity.type
_entity.pdbx_description
1 polymer ?
#
loop_
_entity_poly.entity_id
_entity_poly.type
_entity_poly.pdbx_seq_one_letter_code
_entity_poly.pdbx_strand_id
1 'polypeptide(L)'
;MPQPKRRNISQTSEMVYDIHSFGIMIDTREIFLGAYINSNGEFCIDHKSSNIFIKNIQLLNNLSNKQILVHMNTIGGDWNYGMAIYD
;
A
#
# COMPACT_ATOMS: atom_id res chain seq x y z
N MET A 1 1.30 0.69 19.81
CA MET A 1 0.32 0.95 18.72
C MET A 1 0.08 2.45 18.67
N PRO A 2 0.11 3.11 17.50
CA PRO A 2 -0.23 4.53 17.39
C PRO A 2 -1.65 4.78 17.92
N GLN A 3 -1.84 5.87 18.65
CA GLN A 3 -3.17 6.27 19.14
C GLN A 3 -4.03 6.73 17.95
N PRO A 4 -5.31 6.32 17.86
CA PRO A 4 -6.19 6.75 16.78
C PRO A 4 -6.40 8.28 16.84
N LYS A 5 -6.05 8.95 15.74
CA LYS A 5 -6.25 10.40 15.58
C LYS A 5 -7.74 10.68 15.39
N ARG A 6 -8.32 11.60 16.17
CA ARG A 6 -9.71 12.05 15.96
C ARG A 6 -9.83 12.69 14.58
N ARG A 7 -10.82 12.26 13.81
CA ARG A 7 -11.11 12.73 12.46
C ARG A 7 -12.57 13.17 12.37
N ASN A 8 -12.84 14.13 11.50
CA ASN A 8 -14.21 14.42 11.10
C ASN A 8 -14.71 13.39 10.06
N ILE A 9 -15.98 13.48 9.66
CA ILE A 9 -16.60 12.52 8.73
C ILE A 9 -15.89 12.54 7.37
N SER A 10 -15.61 13.72 6.80
CA SER A 10 -14.91 13.85 5.50
C SER A 10 -13.55 13.18 5.52
N GLN A 11 -12.73 13.49 6.54
CA GLN A 11 -11.41 12.90 6.73
C GLN A 11 -11.46 11.38 6.92
N THR A 12 -12.53 10.88 7.52
CA THR A 12 -12.72 9.43 7.67
C THR A 12 -13.05 8.80 6.31
N SER A 13 -13.95 9.41 5.53
CA SER A 13 -14.28 8.96 4.19
C SER A 13 -13.08 8.99 3.24
N GLU A 14 -12.27 10.05 3.28
CA GLU A 14 -11.01 10.17 2.52
C GLU A 14 -10.03 9.07 2.90
N MET A 15 -9.81 8.84 4.20
CA MET A 15 -8.92 7.77 4.65
C MET A 15 -9.39 6.38 4.21
N VAL A 16 -10.70 6.11 4.29
CA VAL A 16 -11.27 4.85 3.78
C VAL A 16 -11.00 4.72 2.28
N TYR A 17 -11.24 5.79 1.53
CA TYR A 17 -10.94 5.82 0.10
C TYR A 17 -9.46 5.55 -0.19
N ASP A 18 -8.54 6.17 0.55
CA ASP A 18 -7.10 6.00 0.37
C ASP A 18 -6.63 4.56 0.64
N ILE A 19 -7.14 3.94 1.72
CA ILE A 19 -6.81 2.56 2.06
C ILE A 19 -7.29 1.60 0.98
N HIS A 20 -8.53 1.75 0.49
CA HIS A 20 -9.09 0.81 -0.48
C HIS A 20 -8.60 1.05 -1.92
N SER A 21 -8.28 2.30 -2.28
CA SER A 21 -7.88 2.66 -3.65
C SER A 21 -6.37 2.60 -3.85
N PHE A 22 -5.59 2.92 -2.82
CA PHE A 22 -4.13 3.06 -2.89
C PHE A 22 -3.37 2.19 -1.89
N GLY A 23 -4.07 1.48 -0.99
CA GLY A 23 -3.44 0.54 -0.07
C GLY A 23 -2.52 1.22 0.95
N ILE A 24 -2.83 2.43 1.41
CA ILE A 24 -1.96 3.20 2.31
C ILE A 24 -2.72 3.81 3.48
N MET A 25 -2.10 3.79 4.66
CA MET A 25 -2.52 4.58 5.83
C MET A 25 -1.35 5.46 6.29
N ILE A 26 -1.41 6.75 5.93
CA ILE A 26 -0.29 7.70 6.15
C ILE A 26 -0.03 7.94 7.64
N ASP A 27 -1.09 8.10 8.45
CA ASP A 27 -0.96 8.45 9.87
C ASP A 27 -0.24 7.37 10.69
N THR A 28 -0.42 6.09 10.33
CA THR A 28 0.22 4.96 11.03
C THR A 28 1.41 4.37 10.26
N ARG A 29 1.65 4.85 9.03
CA ARG A 29 2.73 4.38 8.13
C ARG A 29 2.57 2.90 7.76
N GLU A 30 1.36 2.55 7.36
CA GLU A 30 1.03 1.19 6.93
C GLU A 30 0.79 1.15 5.42
N ILE A 31 1.27 0.09 4.78
CA ILE A 31 0.99 -0.22 3.37
C ILE A 31 0.33 -1.60 3.32
N PHE A 32 -0.74 -1.72 2.56
CA PHE A 32 -1.47 -2.95 2.30
C PHE A 32 -1.12 -3.42 0.89
N LEU A 33 -0.28 -4.45 0.79
CA LEU A 33 0.11 -5.05 -0.48
C LEU A 33 -0.73 -6.31 -0.72
N GLY A 34 -1.82 -6.14 -1.47
CA GLY A 34 -2.69 -7.23 -1.91
C GLY A 34 -2.48 -7.58 -3.38
N ALA A 35 -2.74 -8.84 -3.75
CA ALA A 35 -2.87 -9.20 -5.16
C ALA A 35 -4.20 -8.68 -5.72
N TYR A 36 -4.14 -7.91 -6.81
CA TYR A 36 -5.33 -7.52 -7.57
C TYR A 36 -5.63 -8.56 -8.65
N ILE A 37 -6.92 -8.68 -9.01
CA ILE A 37 -7.32 -9.46 -10.19
C ILE A 37 -6.79 -8.72 -11.42
N ASN A 38 -5.85 -9.32 -12.13
CA ASN A 38 -5.34 -8.78 -13.39
C ASN A 38 -6.37 -8.97 -14.53
N SER A 39 -6.08 -8.46 -15.73
CA SER A 39 -6.96 -8.58 -16.89
C SER A 39 -7.30 -10.02 -17.29
N ASN A 40 -6.49 -10.97 -16.85
CA ASN A 40 -6.61 -12.39 -17.15
C ASN A 40 -7.37 -13.15 -16.04
N GLY A 41 -7.84 -12.46 -15.00
CA GLY A 41 -8.54 -13.07 -13.88
C GLY A 41 -7.62 -13.67 -12.80
N GLU A 42 -6.32 -13.46 -12.89
CA GLU A 42 -5.34 -14.01 -11.96
C GLU A 42 -5.02 -13.03 -10.84
N PHE A 43 -4.84 -13.56 -9.62
CA PHE A 43 -4.38 -12.79 -8.47
C PHE A 43 -2.85 -12.81 -8.43
N CYS A 44 -2.21 -11.74 -8.91
CA CYS A 44 -0.75 -11.66 -8.89
C CYS A 44 -0.23 -10.24 -8.62
N ILE A 45 1.03 -10.16 -8.19
CA ILE A 45 1.80 -8.91 -8.24
C ILE A 45 2.13 -8.61 -9.70
N ASP A 46 1.68 -7.44 -10.13
CA ASP A 46 1.85 -6.93 -11.48
C ASP A 46 2.43 -5.50 -11.46
N HIS A 47 2.56 -4.91 -12.65
CA HIS A 47 3.07 -3.56 -12.82
C HIS A 47 2.31 -2.51 -11.99
N LYS A 48 0.99 -2.67 -11.88
CA LYS A 48 0.14 -1.70 -11.18
C LYS A 48 0.37 -1.80 -9.67
N SER A 49 0.32 -3.01 -9.13
CA SER A 49 0.52 -3.29 -7.70
C SER A 49 1.91 -2.86 -7.24
N SER A 50 2.94 -3.19 -8.02
CA SER A 50 4.34 -2.80 -7.75
C SER A 50 4.54 -1.29 -7.80
N ASN A 51 4.01 -0.61 -8.82
CA ASN A 51 4.16 0.84 -8.95
C ASN A 51 3.45 1.62 -7.83
N ILE A 52 2.25 1.17 -7.41
CA ILE A 52 1.55 1.78 -6.26
C ILE A 52 2.37 1.58 -4.98
N PHE A 53 2.88 0.37 -4.74
CA PHE A 53 3.68 0.06 -3.56
C PHE A 53 4.93 0.93 -3.45
N ILE A 54 5.72 1.03 -4.53
CA ILE A 54 6.95 1.83 -4.57
C ILE A 54 6.64 3.32 -4.31
N LYS A 55 5.58 3.86 -4.92
CA LYS A 55 5.16 5.25 -4.68
C LYS A 55 4.78 5.49 -3.21
N ASN A 56 4.08 4.54 -2.59
CA ASN A 56 3.70 4.64 -1.18
C ASN A 56 4.94 4.60 -0.26
N ILE A 57 5.92 3.74 -0.55
CA ILE A 57 7.20 3.70 0.17
C ILE A 57 7.90 5.05 0.08
N GLN A 58 8.05 5.60 -1.13
CA GLN A 58 8.68 6.91 -1.34
C GLN A 58 7.95 8.03 -0.60
N LEU A 59 6.61 8.06 -0.67
CA LEU A 59 5.79 9.03 0.05
C LEU A 59 6.03 8.96 1.56
N LEU A 60 5.98 7.76 2.15
CA LEU A 60 6.16 7.59 3.59
C LEU A 60 7.58 7.92 4.03
N ASN A 61 8.60 7.54 3.26
CA ASN A 61 9.99 7.88 3.56
C ASN A 61 10.23 9.39 3.54
N ASN A 62 9.62 10.12 2.60
CA ASN A 62 9.71 11.58 2.56
C ASN A 62 9.05 12.27 3.77
N LEU A 63 8.05 11.64 4.39
CA LEU A 63 7.36 12.19 5.57
C LEU A 63 8.09 11.90 6.89
N SER A 64 8.79 10.77 6.99
CA SER A 64 9.50 10.38 8.22
C SER A 64 10.41 9.17 7.98
N ASN A 65 11.45 9.06 8.83
CA ASN A 65 12.35 7.89 8.87
C ASN A 65 11.86 6.78 9.83
N LYS A 66 10.63 6.88 10.36
CA LYS A 66 10.06 5.84 11.21
C LYS A 66 9.77 4.57 10.41
N GLN A 67 9.72 3.43 11.09
CA GLN A 67 9.37 2.14 10.48
C GLN A 67 8.06 2.23 9.69
N ILE A 68 8.01 1.51 8.56
CA ILE A 68 6.80 1.29 7.76
C ILE A 68 6.38 -0.16 7.99
N LEU A 69 5.10 -0.40 8.28
CA LEU A 69 4.54 -1.74 8.40
C LEU A 69 3.87 -2.12 7.09
N VAL A 70 4.25 -3.26 6.52
CA VAL A 70 3.67 -3.80 5.30
C VAL A 70 2.81 -5.00 5.63
N HIS A 71 1.51 -4.89 5.35
CA HIS A 71 0.56 -6.00 5.42
C HIS A 71 0.51 -6.66 4.05
N MET A 72 1.18 -7.80 3.91
CA MET A 72 1.29 -8.52 2.65
C MET A 72 0.26 -9.65 2.59
N ASN A 73 -0.60 -9.62 1.56
CA ASN A 73 -1.55 -10.69 1.26
C ASN A 73 -1.54 -10.98 -0.25
N THR A 74 -0.53 -11.73 -0.69
CA THR A 74 -0.34 -12.11 -2.08
C THR A 74 0.37 -13.47 -2.16
N ILE A 75 0.12 -14.22 -3.24
CA ILE A 75 0.85 -15.46 -3.58
C ILE A 75 2.13 -15.19 -4.39
N GLY A 76 2.46 -13.92 -4.64
CA GLY A 76 3.53 -13.50 -5.55
C GLY A 76 2.98 -13.06 -6.91
N GLY A 77 3.81 -13.10 -7.94
CA GLY A 77 3.45 -12.67 -9.29
C GLY A 77 4.64 -12.62 -10.22
N ASP A 78 4.69 -11.60 -11.08
CA ASP A 78 5.81 -11.41 -11.99
C ASP A 78 7.11 -11.16 -11.21
N TRP A 79 8.16 -11.88 -11.60
CA TRP A 79 9.47 -11.79 -10.95
C TRP A 79 10.06 -10.38 -11.00
N ASN A 80 9.97 -9.68 -12.14
CA ASN A 80 10.56 -8.36 -12.30
C ASN A 80 9.89 -7.33 -11.42
N TYR A 81 8.55 -7.39 -11.29
CA TYR A 81 7.81 -6.51 -10.40
C TYR A 81 8.03 -6.84 -8.92
N GLY A 82 8.26 -8.12 -8.60
CA GLY A 82 8.72 -8.54 -7.27
C GLY A 82 10.11 -8.00 -6.94
N MET A 83 11.05 -8.09 -7.87
CA MET A 83 12.40 -7.55 -7.71
C MET A 83 12.40 -6.02 -7.59
N ALA A 84 11.53 -5.32 -8.33
CA ALA A 84 11.37 -3.87 -8.20
C ALA A 84 10.79 -3.42 -6.85
N ILE A 85 10.01 -4.29 -6.18
CA ILE A 85 9.53 -4.03 -4.80
C ILE A 85 10.64 -4.29 -3.77
N TYR A 86 11.54 -5.24 -4.07
CA TYR A 86 12.62 -5.64 -3.18
C TYR A 86 13.76 -4.62 -3.11
N ASP A 87 14.10 -3.99 -4.24
CA ASP A 87 15.12 -2.93 -4.35
C ASP A 87 14.71 -1.64 -3.63
#